data_AF-A0A1B7U5I2-F1
#
_entry.id   AF-A0A1B7U5I2-F1
#
_cell.length_a   1.000
_cell.length_b   1.000
_cell.length_c   1.000
_cell.angle_alpha   90.00
_cell.angle_beta   90.00
_cell.angle_gamma   90.00
#
_symmetry.space_group_name_H-M   'P 1'
#
loop_
_entity.id
_entity.type
_entity.pdbx_description
1 polymer ?
#
loop_
_entity_poly.entity_id
_entity_poly.type
_entity_poly.pdbx_seq_one_letter_code
_entity_poly.pdbx_strand_id
1 'polypeptide(L)' 'MVRRQLSIFGVHNYEPRHLAAALSFLQRTRERFPWPDLIAGPGSLEDLGALLTAPAGPAPRYSITP' A
#
# COMPACT_ATOMS: atom_id res chain seq x y z
N MET A 1 -19.28 -34.88 -15.50
CA MET A 1 -17.90 -34.40 -15.30
C MET A 1 -17.92 -32.88 -15.24
N VAL A 2 -17.61 -32.26 -14.10
CA VAL A 2 -17.49 -30.79 -13.99
C VAL A 2 -16.08 -30.41 -14.47
N ARG A 3 -15.97 -29.56 -15.49
CA ARG A 3 -14.67 -29.08 -15.99
C ARG A 3 -14.29 -27.77 -15.28
N ARG A 4 -13.03 -27.69 -14.82
CA ARG A 4 -12.28 -26.50 -14.34
C ARG A 4 -12.27 -26.07 -12.87
N GLN A 5 -13.06 -26.59 -11.93
CA GLN A 5 -12.91 -26.35 -10.47
C GLN A 5 -12.41 -24.94 -10.04
N LEU A 6 -12.89 -23.87 -10.69
CA LEU A 6 -12.46 -22.50 -10.38
C LEU A 6 -13.33 -21.95 -9.26
N SER A 7 -12.70 -21.33 -8.27
CA SER A 7 -13.38 -20.62 -7.19
C SER A 7 -13.17 -19.12 -7.33
N ILE A 8 -14.26 -18.36 -7.23
CA ILE A 8 -14.25 -16.89 -7.26
C ILE A 8 -14.72 -16.40 -5.90
N PHE A 9 -13.93 -15.53 -5.26
CA PHE A 9 -14.26 -14.96 -3.95
C PHE A 9 -14.17 -13.44 -4.00
N GLY A 10 -15.12 -12.77 -3.35
CA GLY A 10 -15.00 -11.37 -3.01
C GLY A 10 -14.13 -11.23 -1.75
N VAL A 11 -13.06 -10.45 -1.83
CA VAL A 11 -12.25 -10.10 -0.66
C VAL A 11 -12.48 -8.62 -0.37
N HIS A 12 -12.97 -8.31 0.81
CA HIS A 12 -13.19 -6.94 1.25
C HIS A 12 -12.64 -6.73 2.66
N ASN A 13 -12.01 -5.57 2.86
CA ASN A 13 -11.52 -5.12 4.16
C ASN A 13 -10.62 -6.15 4.89
N TYR A 14 -10.30 -5.90 6.15
CA TYR A 14 -9.47 -6.76 6.97
C TYR A 14 -9.81 -6.62 8.46
N GLU A 15 -9.61 -7.70 9.22
CA GLU A 15 -9.66 -7.69 10.67
C GLU A 15 -8.36 -7.15 11.29
N PRO A 16 -8.39 -6.67 12.56
CA PRO A 16 -7.20 -6.16 13.23
C PRO A 16 -5.99 -7.11 13.24
N ARG A 17 -6.22 -8.43 13.30
CA ARG A 17 -5.14 -9.45 13.21
C ARG A 17 -4.36 -9.39 11.89
N HIS A 18 -4.98 -8.96 10.79
CA HIS A 18 -4.30 -8.81 9.51
C HIS A 18 -3.34 -7.62 9.52
N LEU A 19 -3.65 -6.55 10.26
CA LEU A 19 -2.72 -5.43 10.45
C LEU A 19 -1.46 -5.90 11.20
N ALA A 20 -1.63 -6.66 12.28
CA ALA A 20 -0.50 -7.22 13.02
C ALA A 20 0.37 -8.13 12.14
N ALA A 21 -0.25 -8.95 11.30
CA ALA A 21 0.45 -9.80 10.34
C ALA A 21 1.20 -8.97 9.28
N ALA A 22 0.59 -7.90 8.77
CA ALA A 22 1.20 -6.98 7.80
C ALA A 22 2.42 -6.26 8.39
N LEU A 23 2.32 -5.74 9.62
CA LEU A 23 3.45 -5.11 10.32
C LEU A 23 4.60 -6.10 10.51
N SER A 24 4.28 -7.32 10.94
CA SER A 24 5.28 -8.39 11.09
C SER A 24 5.94 -8.74 9.76
N PHE A 25 5.19 -8.74 8.66
CA PHE A 25 5.73 -8.98 7.31
C PHE A 25 6.67 -7.86 6.87
N LEU A 26 6.30 -6.60 7.05
CA LEU A 26 7.16 -5.45 6.73
C LEU A 26 8.46 -5.52 7.53
N GLN A 27 8.39 -5.78 8.84
CA GLN A 27 9.58 -5.88 9.69
C GLN A 27 10.55 -6.98 9.23
N ARG A 28 10.03 -8.16 8.86
CA ARG A 28 10.85 -9.28 8.37
C ARG A 28 11.44 -9.04 6.98
N THR A 29 10.83 -8.20 6.17
CA THR A 29 11.21 -8.01 4.76
C THR A 29 11.83 -6.65 4.47
N ARG A 30 12.06 -5.82 5.50
CA ARG A 30 12.59 -4.46 5.37
C ARG A 30 13.92 -4.36 4.61
N GLU A 31 14.76 -5.39 4.71
CA GLU A 31 16.05 -5.50 4.02
C GLU A 31 15.99 -6.32 2.72
N ARG A 32 14.87 -7.01 2.47
CA ARG A 32 14.70 -7.88 1.30
C ARG A 32 14.09 -7.15 0.12
N PHE A 33 13.19 -6.20 0.37
CA PHE A 33 12.47 -5.46 -0.67
C PHE A 33 12.69 -3.96 -0.49
N PRO A 34 12.64 -3.19 -1.60
CA PRO A 34 12.85 -1.74 -1.57
C PRO A 34 11.59 -1.01 -1.10
N TRP A 35 11.16 -1.27 0.14
CA TRP A 35 9.99 -0.61 0.73
C TRP A 35 10.04 0.92 0.70
N PRO A 36 11.21 1.58 0.92
CA PRO A 36 11.30 3.03 0.84
C PRO A 36 10.92 3.60 -0.53
N ASP A 37 11.15 2.86 -1.62
CA ASP A 37 10.88 3.33 -2.99
C ASP A 37 9.37 3.36 -3.30
N LEU A 38 8.54 2.77 -2.44
CA LEU A 38 7.07 2.78 -2.60
C LEU A 38 6.42 4.06 -2.07
N ILE A 39 7.15 4.90 -1.31
CA ILE A 39 6.60 6.06 -0.65
C ILE A 39 7.47 7.27 -0.99
N ALA A 40 6.88 8.30 -1.59
CA ALA A 40 7.56 9.57 -1.77
C ALA A 40 7.92 10.20 -0.41
N GLY A 41 8.91 11.09 -0.42
CA GLY A 41 9.20 11.92 0.74
C GLY A 41 7.95 12.65 1.23
N PRO A 42 7.79 12.86 2.55
CA PRO A 42 6.59 13.48 3.09
C PRO A 42 6.47 14.93 2.63
N GLY A 43 5.28 15.31 2.16
CA GLY A 43 4.91 16.69 1.85
C GLY A 43 4.24 17.38 3.03
N SER A 44 4.01 18.69 2.92
CA SER A 44 3.22 19.44 3.90
C SER A 44 1.73 19.36 3.59
N LEU A 45 0.88 19.73 4.55
CA LEU A 45 -0.56 19.72 4.34
C LEU A 45 -1.00 20.68 3.21
N GLU A 46 -0.27 21.78 3.02
CA GLU A 46 -0.48 22.76 1.95
C GLU A 46 -0.29 22.15 0.56
N ASP A 47 0.55 21.11 0.43
CA ASP A 47 0.81 20.43 -0.84
C ASP A 47 -0.34 19.51 -1.29
N LEU A 48 -1.32 19.23 -0.40
CA LEU A 48 -2.35 18.21 -0.63
C LEU A 48 -3.14 18.43 -1.94
N GLY A 49 -3.50 19.68 -2.24
CA GLY A 49 -4.25 20.00 -3.47
C GLY A 49 -3.44 19.70 -4.73
N ALA A 50 -2.14 20.01 -4.72
CA ALA A 50 -1.25 19.70 -5.83
C ALA A 50 -1.05 18.19 -5.97
N LEU A 51 -0.85 17.47 -4.87
CA LEU A 51 -0.67 16.01 -4.87
C LEU A 51 -1.88 15.24 -5.42
N LEU A 52 -3.10 15.75 -5.21
CA LEU A 52 -4.33 15.11 -5.70
C LEU A 52 -4.61 15.39 -7.19
N THR A 53 -4.05 16.45 -7.76
CA THR A 53 -4.36 16.91 -9.12
C THR A 53 -3.22 16.74 -10.11
N ALA A 54 -1.99 16.66 -9.62
CA ALA A 54 -0.82 16.41 -10.45
C ALA A 54 -0.85 15.00 -11.07
N PRO A 55 -0.21 14.82 -12.24
CA PRO A 55 0.04 13.48 -12.78
C PRO A 55 0.79 12.60 -11.77
N ALA A 56 0.59 11.29 -11.88
CA ALA A 56 1.30 10.33 -11.03
C ALA A 56 2.82 10.52 -11.13
N GLY A 57 3.46 10.82 -10.00
CA GLY A 57 4.91 10.94 -9.92
C GLY A 57 5.61 9.58 -9.78
N PRO A 58 6.91 9.57 -9.44
CA PRO A 58 7.76 8.37 -9.48
C PRO A 58 7.42 7.33 -8.41
N ALA A 59 6.78 7.74 -7.31
CA ALA A 59 6.37 6.84 -6.24
C ALA A 59 4.86 6.55 -6.30
N PRO A 60 4.44 5.32 -5.94
CA PRO A 60 3.02 4.95 -5.95
C PRO A 60 2.23 5.49 -4.76
N ARG A 61 2.87 5.92 -3.66
CA ARG A 61 2.21 6.48 -2.48
C ARG A 61 2.88 7.76 -2.01
N TYR A 62 2.06 8.70 -1.53
CA TYR A 62 2.50 9.98 -0.97
C TYR A 62 2.03 10.05 0.48
N SER A 63 2.85 10.66 1.34
CA SER A 63 2.55 10.86 2.75
C SER A 63 2.61 12.34 3.10
N ILE A 64 1.80 12.75 4.09
CA ILE A 64 1.78 14.11 4.62
C ILE A 64 2.28 14.05 6.06
N THR A 65 3.18 14.97 6.42
CA THR A 65 3.57 15.18 7.81
C THR A 65 2.82 16.40 8.38
N PRO A 66 2.41 16.38 9.67
CA PRO A 66 1.89 17.56 10.34
C PRO A 66 2.91 18.70 10.42
#